data_AF-A0A511CUR7-F1
#
_entry.id   AF-A0A511CUR7-F1
#
_cell.length_a   1.000
_cell.length_b   1.000
_cell.length_c   1.000
_cell.angle_alpha   90.00
_cell.angle_beta   90.00
_cell.angle_gamma   90.00
#
_symmetry.space_group_name_H-M   'P 1'
#
loop_
_entity.id
_entity.type
_entity.pdbx_description
1 polymer ?
#
loop_
_entity_poly.entity_id
_entity_poly.type
_entity_poly.pdbx_seq_one_letter_code
_entity_poly.pdbx_strand_id
1 'polypeptide(L)'
;MTARFEARYPGAVARAAAFGADLAFELQLIAPDLPPFPVPPGHTEASWLRELTYRGVARRYGSHAEYPEAVETVERELRIIEAKNFPGYFLIVHDIVEFCRRADILCQGRGSAANSAVCYALGITQVDAVAGGLLFERFLSPARDGYPDIDLDIESGRREEAIQYVYGRYGRGCAAQVANMITYRPRSAVRDMAKALGFSPGQQDAWSKQIERRHGFAVGSTPGACRHRCSRWPANCWASRAIWASTPAAW
;
A
#
# COMPACT_ATOMS: atom_id res chain seq x y z
N MET A 1 19.49 -22.27 -29.40
CA MET A 1 18.76 -21.06 -29.89
C MET A 1 19.38 -20.54 -31.18
N THR A 2 20.70 -20.28 -31.24
CA THR A 2 21.45 -19.82 -32.43
C THR A 2 21.21 -20.67 -33.67
N ALA A 3 21.34 -22.00 -33.57
CA ALA A 3 21.14 -22.93 -34.69
C ALA A 3 19.76 -22.82 -35.37
N ARG A 4 18.72 -22.33 -34.68
CA ARG A 4 17.38 -22.13 -35.24
C ARG A 4 17.29 -20.91 -36.16
N PHE A 5 18.11 -19.89 -35.93
CA PHE A 5 18.04 -18.61 -36.65
C PHE A 5 19.18 -18.42 -37.65
N GLU A 6 20.30 -19.12 -37.49
CA GLU A 6 21.52 -18.90 -38.27
C GLU A 6 21.33 -19.09 -39.78
N ALA A 7 20.50 -20.05 -40.20
CA ALA A 7 20.29 -20.34 -41.63
C ALA A 7 19.55 -19.23 -42.40
N ARG A 8 18.69 -18.46 -41.73
CA ARG A 8 17.86 -17.41 -42.37
C ARG A 8 18.28 -16.01 -41.96
N TYR A 9 18.84 -15.84 -40.76
CA TYR A 9 19.26 -14.56 -40.19
C TYR A 9 20.59 -14.68 -39.44
N PRO A 10 21.73 -14.81 -40.15
CA PRO A 10 23.05 -14.99 -39.54
C PRO A 10 23.38 -13.88 -38.53
N GLY A 11 23.86 -14.26 -37.35
CA GLY A 11 24.24 -13.33 -36.28
C GLY A 11 23.09 -12.61 -35.57
N ALA A 12 21.82 -12.93 -35.84
CA ALA A 12 20.68 -12.28 -35.19
C ALA A 12 20.67 -12.45 -33.66
N VAL A 13 21.03 -13.64 -33.17
CA VAL A 13 21.10 -13.92 -31.73
C VAL A 13 22.23 -13.14 -31.06
N ALA A 14 23.39 -13.03 -31.71
CA ALA A 14 24.52 -12.27 -31.18
C ALA A 14 24.22 -10.76 -31.12
N ARG A 15 23.61 -10.21 -32.16
CA ARG A 15 23.18 -8.80 -32.18
C ARG A 15 22.12 -8.50 -31.12
N ALA A 16 21.14 -9.39 -30.93
CA ALA A 16 20.14 -9.24 -29.88
C ALA A 16 20.77 -9.24 -28.48
N ALA A 17 21.77 -10.10 -28.23
CA ALA A 17 22.50 -10.11 -26.97
C ALA A 17 23.31 -8.82 -26.75
N ALA A 18 23.97 -8.30 -27.80
CA ALA A 18 24.69 -7.02 -27.74
C ALA A 18 23.73 -5.87 -27.37
N PHE A 19 22.58 -5.75 -28.04
CA PHE A 19 21.57 -4.76 -27.67
C PHE A 19 21.03 -4.95 -26.26
N GLY A 20 20.84 -6.18 -25.81
CA GLY A 20 20.40 -6.46 -24.45
C GLY A 20 21.39 -5.97 -23.40
N ALA A 21 22.70 -6.03 -23.68
CA ALA A 21 23.73 -5.48 -22.81
C ALA A 21 23.75 -3.95 -22.84
N ASP A 22 23.64 -3.34 -24.02
CA ASP A 22 23.65 -1.88 -24.19
C ASP A 22 22.40 -1.19 -23.61
N LEU A 23 21.26 -1.89 -23.60
CA LEU A 23 19.98 -1.41 -23.08
C LEU A 23 19.73 -1.82 -21.61
N ALA A 24 20.70 -2.47 -20.97
CA ALA A 24 20.58 -2.83 -19.56
C ALA A 24 20.64 -1.56 -18.70
N PHE A 25 19.62 -1.37 -17.86
CA PHE A 25 19.61 -0.33 -16.85
C PHE A 25 19.24 -0.94 -15.51
N GLU A 26 19.79 -0.38 -14.43
CA GLU A 26 19.38 -0.73 -13.09
C GLU A 26 18.07 0.00 -12.78
N LEU A 27 17.00 -0.75 -12.53
CA LEU A 27 15.79 -0.18 -11.97
C LEU A 27 16.05 0.10 -10.49
N GLN A 28 16.65 1.25 -10.21
CA GLN A 28 16.73 1.74 -8.85
C GLN A 28 15.33 2.09 -8.37
N LEU A 29 14.97 1.55 -7.23
CA LEU A 29 13.72 1.88 -6.57
C LEU A 29 13.82 3.31 -6.04
N ILE A 30 13.46 4.28 -6.88
CA ILE A 30 13.39 5.68 -6.45
C ILE A 30 12.22 5.77 -5.47
N ALA A 31 12.54 5.92 -4.20
CA ALA A 31 11.59 6.20 -3.13
C ALA A 31 11.74 7.69 -2.77
N PRO A 32 11.19 8.61 -3.59
CA PRO A 32 11.30 10.04 -3.30
C PRO A 32 10.67 10.33 -1.93
N ASP A 33 11.21 11.33 -1.24
CA ASP A 33 10.58 11.89 -0.06
C ASP A 33 9.19 12.44 -0.41
N LEU A 34 8.30 12.46 0.58
CA LEU A 34 7.01 13.11 0.42
C LEU A 34 7.20 14.60 0.10
N PRO A 35 6.28 15.22 -0.67
CA PRO A 35 6.34 16.64 -0.91
C PRO A 35 6.25 17.38 0.43
N PRO A 36 7.02 18.47 0.61
CA PRO A 36 6.96 19.25 1.85
C PRO A 36 5.55 19.79 2.06
N PHE A 37 5.03 19.63 3.27
CA PHE A 37 3.73 20.14 3.65
C PHE A 37 3.83 21.63 3.99
N PRO A 38 2.99 22.49 3.40
CA PRO A 38 3.02 23.92 3.68
C PRO A 38 2.51 24.18 5.11
N VAL A 39 3.37 24.78 5.93
CA VAL A 39 3.10 25.13 7.32
C VAL A 39 3.07 26.65 7.52
N PRO A 40 2.39 27.16 8.55
CA PRO A 40 2.38 28.59 8.85
C PRO A 40 3.79 29.13 9.14
N PRO A 41 4.05 30.43 8.90
CA PRO A 41 5.34 31.04 9.20
C PRO A 41 5.78 30.80 10.66
N GLY A 42 7.04 30.44 10.85
CA GLY A 42 7.61 30.13 12.16
C GLY A 42 7.43 28.68 12.62
N HIS A 43 6.74 27.84 11.85
CA HIS A 43 6.61 26.41 12.13
C HIS A 43 7.46 25.55 11.19
N THR A 44 7.96 24.45 11.72
CA THR A 44 8.35 23.24 10.98
C THR A 44 7.18 22.25 10.92
N GLU A 45 7.22 21.26 10.02
CA GLU A 45 6.21 20.18 9.99
C GLU A 45 6.05 19.48 11.35
N ALA A 46 7.16 19.21 12.04
CA ALA A 46 7.14 18.62 13.38
C ALA A 46 6.43 19.53 14.38
N SER A 47 6.80 20.82 14.43
CA SER A 47 6.18 21.76 15.37
C SER A 47 4.69 22.00 15.07
N TRP A 48 4.31 21.99 13.79
CA TRP A 48 2.93 22.19 13.37
C TRP A 48 2.06 20.97 13.65
N LEU A 49 2.61 19.77 13.42
CA LEU A 49 1.96 18.53 13.80
C LEU A 49 1.69 18.51 15.31
N ARG A 50 2.69 18.84 16.13
CA ARG A 50 2.54 18.93 17.60
C ARG A 50 1.42 19.89 17.98
N GLU A 51 1.42 21.10 17.44
CA GLU A 51 0.37 22.11 17.68
C GLU A 51 -1.04 21.56 17.36
N LEU A 52 -1.22 20.96 16.19
CA LEU A 52 -2.50 20.37 15.79
C LEU A 52 -2.92 19.20 16.70
N THR A 53 -1.96 18.34 17.06
CA THR A 53 -2.21 17.21 17.95
C THR A 53 -2.63 17.70 19.33
N TYR A 54 -1.98 18.70 19.91
CA TYR A 54 -2.35 19.27 21.20
C TYR A 54 -3.73 19.92 21.20
N ARG A 55 -4.09 20.64 20.13
CA ARG A 55 -5.47 21.13 19.94
C ARG A 55 -6.48 19.99 19.85
N GLY A 56 -6.08 18.88 19.25
CA GLY A 56 -6.86 17.64 19.17
C GLY A 56 -7.08 17.00 20.55
N VAL A 57 -6.00 16.88 21.32
CA VAL A 57 -6.01 16.36 22.70
C VAL A 57 -6.93 17.19 23.57
N ALA A 58 -6.80 18.53 23.54
CA ALA A 58 -7.65 19.43 24.30
C ALA A 58 -9.15 19.26 23.98
N ARG A 59 -9.48 18.98 22.71
CA ARG A 59 -10.86 18.77 22.26
C ARG A 59 -11.43 17.40 22.68
N ARG A 60 -10.60 16.34 22.74
CA ARG A 60 -11.05 14.96 22.98
C ARG A 60 -10.91 14.50 24.42
N TYR A 61 -9.85 14.93 25.11
CA TYR A 61 -9.51 14.54 26.46
C TYR A 61 -9.72 15.68 27.48
N GLY A 62 -9.91 16.93 27.04
CA GLY A 62 -10.01 18.08 27.96
C GLY A 62 -8.63 18.59 28.39
N SER A 63 -8.52 19.10 29.62
CA SER A 63 -7.28 19.70 30.11
C SER A 63 -6.21 18.63 30.45
N HIS A 64 -4.94 19.03 30.39
CA HIS A 64 -3.82 18.15 30.73
C HIS A 64 -3.92 17.54 32.14
N ALA A 65 -4.48 18.31 33.09
CA ALA A 65 -4.67 17.86 34.46
C ALA A 65 -5.71 16.74 34.59
N GLU A 66 -6.66 16.66 33.66
CA GLU A 66 -7.73 15.66 33.68
C GLU A 66 -7.26 14.32 33.11
N TYR A 67 -6.34 14.31 32.15
CA TYR A 67 -5.86 13.10 31.47
C TYR A 67 -4.35 13.13 31.17
N PRO A 68 -3.48 13.03 32.20
CA PRO A 68 -2.02 13.07 32.03
C PRO A 68 -1.49 11.90 31.20
N GLU A 69 -2.06 10.71 31.35
CA GLU A 69 -1.66 9.50 30.61
C GLU A 69 -1.80 9.67 29.09
N ALA A 70 -2.88 10.32 28.64
CA ALA A 70 -3.11 10.57 27.23
C ALA A 70 -2.04 11.51 26.65
N VAL A 71 -1.66 12.54 27.40
CA VAL A 71 -0.65 13.51 26.96
C VAL A 71 0.75 12.87 26.94
N GLU A 72 1.10 12.06 27.95
CA GLU A 72 2.37 11.33 27.98
C GLU A 72 2.48 10.35 26.79
N THR A 73 1.38 9.65 26.49
CA THR A 73 1.31 8.72 25.35
C THR A 73 1.49 9.48 24.03
N VAL A 74 0.75 10.57 23.84
CA VAL A 74 0.86 11.43 22.66
C VAL A 74 2.27 11.97 22.48
N GLU A 75 2.93 12.43 23.55
CA GLU A 75 4.30 12.92 23.48
C GLU A 75 5.34 11.83 23.17
N ARG A 76 5.11 10.60 23.64
CA ARG A 76 5.93 9.46 23.24
C ARG A 76 5.78 9.18 21.74
N GLU A 77 4.55 9.16 21.22
CA GLU A 77 4.28 8.94 19.80
C GLU A 77 4.88 10.04 18.92
N LEU A 78 4.68 11.31 19.28
CA LEU A 78 5.20 12.47 18.53
C LEU A 78 6.74 12.44 18.43
N ARG A 79 7.45 12.05 19.50
CA ARG A 79 8.91 11.86 19.47
C ARG A 79 9.34 10.79 18.47
N ILE A 80 8.60 9.67 18.39
CA ILE A 80 8.92 8.59 17.44
C ILE A 80 8.64 9.05 16.00
N ILE A 81 7.52 9.74 15.77
CA ILE A 81 7.15 10.28 14.45
C ILE A 81 8.21 11.27 13.95
N GLU A 82 8.67 12.17 14.82
CA GLU A 82 9.72 13.15 14.50
C GLU A 82 11.07 12.47 14.24
N ALA A 83 11.47 11.51 15.08
CA ALA A 83 12.71 10.76 14.89
C ALA A 83 12.73 9.96 13.57
N LYS A 84 11.57 9.55 13.07
CA LYS A 84 11.41 8.84 11.78
C LYS A 84 11.19 9.78 10.58
N ASN A 85 11.20 11.10 10.79
CA ASN A 85 10.95 12.10 9.75
C ASN A 85 9.59 11.92 9.03
N PHE A 86 8.55 11.52 9.77
CA PHE A 86 7.18 11.39 9.26
C PHE A 86 6.19 12.53 9.58
N PRO A 87 6.54 13.70 10.15
CA PRO A 87 5.54 14.75 10.39
C PRO A 87 4.72 15.16 9.15
N GLY A 88 5.35 15.39 8.00
CA GLY A 88 4.67 15.73 6.75
C GLY A 88 3.63 14.69 6.31
N TYR A 89 3.91 13.39 6.51
CA TYR A 89 2.95 12.33 6.20
C TYR A 89 1.66 12.46 7.01
N PHE A 90 1.77 12.66 8.33
CA PHE A 90 0.61 12.84 9.20
C PHE A 90 -0.16 14.12 8.86
N LEU A 91 0.55 15.19 8.49
CA LEU A 91 -0.07 16.45 8.06
C LEU A 91 -0.87 16.29 6.76
N ILE A 92 -0.35 15.55 5.77
CA ILE A 92 -1.06 15.23 4.52
C ILE A 92 -2.35 14.46 4.83
N VAL A 93 -2.27 13.42 5.65
CA VAL A 93 -3.43 12.60 6.02
C VAL A 93 -4.46 13.42 6.80
N HIS A 94 -4.01 14.21 7.78
CA HIS A 94 -4.86 15.12 8.54
C HIS A 94 -5.56 16.13 7.61
N ASP A 95 -4.86 16.70 6.62
CA ASP A 95 -5.43 17.65 5.66
C ASP A 95 -6.55 17.03 4.81
N ILE A 96 -6.37 15.78 4.36
CA ILE A 96 -7.41 15.03 3.63
C ILE A 96 -8.62 14.78 4.53
N VAL A 97 -8.41 14.39 5.79
CA VAL A 97 -9.50 14.17 6.75
C VAL A 97 -10.24 15.47 7.08
N GLU A 98 -9.51 16.57 7.26
CA GLU A 98 -10.10 17.90 7.46
C GLU A 98 -10.89 18.35 6.24
N PHE A 99 -10.42 18.09 5.02
CA PHE A 99 -11.19 18.33 3.81
C PHE A 99 -12.51 17.55 3.81
N CYS A 100 -12.46 16.24 4.05
CA CYS A 100 -13.65 15.42 4.14
C CYS A 100 -14.62 15.96 5.19
N ARG A 101 -14.13 16.36 6.36
CA ARG A 101 -14.96 16.94 7.43
C ARG A 101 -15.62 18.26 7.03
N ARG A 102 -14.90 19.18 6.38
CA ARG A 102 -15.45 20.46 5.91
C ARG A 102 -16.47 20.28 4.78
N ALA A 103 -16.30 19.24 3.96
CA ALA A 103 -17.19 18.92 2.84
C ALA A 103 -18.36 18.00 3.26
N ASP A 104 -18.48 17.67 4.54
CA ASP A 104 -19.47 16.73 5.08
C ASP A 104 -19.43 15.35 4.41
N ILE A 105 -18.21 14.85 4.15
CA ILE A 105 -17.93 13.53 3.58
C ILE A 105 -17.52 12.60 4.72
N LEU A 106 -18.21 11.47 4.86
CA LEU A 106 -17.84 10.45 5.85
C LEU A 106 -16.47 9.87 5.51
N CYS A 107 -15.54 9.99 6.46
CA CYS A 107 -14.16 9.52 6.34
C CYS A 107 -13.68 8.96 7.68
N GLN A 108 -13.05 7.78 7.66
CA GLN A 108 -12.55 7.10 8.85
C GLN A 108 -11.20 6.42 8.57
N GLY A 109 -10.21 6.65 9.42
CA GLY A 109 -8.97 5.87 9.40
C GLY A 109 -9.20 4.43 9.89
N ARG A 110 -8.65 3.44 9.16
CA ARG A 110 -8.72 2.01 9.49
C ARG A 110 -7.33 1.39 9.68
N GLY A 111 -7.32 0.10 10.01
CA GLY A 111 -6.08 -0.68 10.13
C GLY A 111 -5.30 -0.33 11.39
N SER A 112 -3.97 -0.32 11.29
CA SER A 112 -3.09 -0.08 12.43
C SER A 112 -3.11 1.37 12.91
N ALA A 113 -3.60 2.32 12.11
CA ALA A 113 -3.75 3.72 12.50
C ALA A 113 -4.62 3.91 13.76
N ALA A 114 -5.54 2.97 14.04
CA ALA A 114 -6.35 2.98 15.26
C ALA A 114 -5.54 2.81 16.56
N ASN A 115 -4.31 2.31 16.49
CA ASN A 115 -3.44 2.13 17.65
C ASN A 115 -2.63 3.39 18.02
N SER A 116 -2.87 4.53 17.37
CA SER A 116 -2.15 5.78 17.63
C SER A 116 -3.05 6.81 18.30
N ALA A 117 -2.61 7.30 19.46
CA ALA A 117 -3.22 8.42 20.16
C ALA A 117 -3.09 9.73 19.36
N VAL A 118 -2.01 9.90 18.58
CA VAL A 118 -1.85 11.04 17.65
C VAL A 118 -2.92 11.00 16.56
N CYS A 119 -3.17 9.84 15.94
CA CYS A 119 -4.23 9.68 14.94
C CYS A 119 -5.63 9.97 15.53
N TYR A 120 -5.87 9.54 16.76
CA TYR A 120 -7.11 9.84 17.47
C TYR A 120 -7.25 11.34 17.76
N ALA A 121 -6.21 11.99 18.28
CA ALA A 121 -6.22 13.42 18.58
C ALA A 121 -6.45 14.28 17.32
N LEU A 122 -5.82 13.94 16.20
CA LEU A 122 -6.01 14.60 14.91
C LEU A 122 -7.39 14.31 14.29
N GLY A 123 -8.15 13.38 14.86
CA GLY A 123 -9.44 12.94 14.35
C GLY A 123 -9.37 12.16 13.04
N ILE A 124 -8.21 11.55 12.76
CA ILE A 124 -8.03 10.57 11.68
C ILE A 124 -8.77 9.28 12.05
N THR A 125 -8.71 8.88 13.33
CA THR A 125 -9.44 7.73 13.87
C THR A 125 -10.42 8.16 14.95
N GLN A 126 -11.42 7.31 15.21
CA GLN A 126 -12.42 7.52 16.28
C GLN A 126 -12.23 6.55 17.44
N VAL A 127 -11.16 5.75 17.41
CA VAL A 127 -10.83 4.78 18.46
C VAL A 127 -9.81 5.41 19.40
N ASP A 128 -10.16 5.49 20.69
CA ASP A 128 -9.26 5.97 21.73
C ASP A 128 -8.21 4.90 22.05
N ALA A 129 -6.99 5.10 21.54
CA ALA A 129 -5.87 4.19 21.74
C ALA A 129 -5.42 4.11 23.21
N VAL A 130 -5.59 5.20 23.97
CA VAL A 130 -5.15 5.29 25.37
C VAL A 130 -6.13 4.49 26.24
N ALA A 131 -7.43 4.79 26.13
CA ALA A 131 -8.45 4.06 26.88
C ALA A 131 -8.50 2.56 26.51
N GLY A 132 -8.18 2.22 25.25
CA GLY A 132 -8.12 0.84 24.77
C GLY A 132 -6.81 0.10 25.07
N GLY A 133 -5.79 0.75 25.65
CA GLY A 133 -4.48 0.15 25.89
C GLY A 133 -3.81 -0.39 24.61
N LEU A 134 -4.00 0.28 23.47
CA LEU A 134 -3.53 -0.19 22.18
C LEU A 134 -2.03 0.06 21.99
N LEU A 135 -1.35 -0.87 21.33
CA LEU A 135 0.09 -0.83 21.14
C LEU A 135 0.48 -0.03 19.88
N PHE A 136 1.06 1.16 20.09
CA PHE A 136 1.54 2.04 19.03
C PHE A 136 2.58 1.36 18.12
N GLU A 137 3.41 0.47 18.66
CA GLU A 137 4.49 -0.20 17.92
C GLU A 137 3.96 -1.13 16.81
N ARG A 138 2.69 -1.53 16.86
CA ARG A 138 2.03 -2.26 15.77
C ARG A 138 1.75 -1.37 14.57
N PHE A 139 1.65 -0.06 14.79
CA PHE A 139 1.45 0.94 13.76
C PHE A 139 2.79 1.48 13.25
N LEU A 140 3.62 2.00 14.16
CA LEU A 140 4.92 2.55 13.84
C LEU A 140 5.97 1.96 14.78
N SER A 141 6.78 1.03 14.25
CA SER A 141 7.87 0.42 15.01
C SER A 141 9.19 1.16 14.75
N PRO A 142 9.94 1.56 15.80
CA PRO A 142 11.28 2.12 15.62
C PRO A 142 12.24 1.20 14.87
N ALA A 143 12.07 -0.12 14.99
CA ALA A 143 12.93 -1.14 14.38
C ALA A 143 12.58 -1.49 12.93
N ARG A 144 11.49 -0.94 12.39
CA ARG A 144 11.05 -1.17 11.00
C ARG A 144 11.22 0.10 10.19
N ASP A 145 11.71 -0.07 8.96
CA ASP A 145 11.80 1.00 7.98
C ASP A 145 10.61 0.96 7.02
N GLY A 146 10.21 2.14 6.53
CA GLY A 146 9.06 2.35 5.66
C GLY A 146 7.95 3.19 6.31
N TYR A 147 7.16 3.84 5.48
CA TYR A 147 6.02 4.65 5.92
C TYR A 147 4.96 3.78 6.62
N PRO A 148 4.33 4.29 7.69
CA PRO A 148 3.18 3.63 8.28
C PRO A 148 2.00 3.64 7.29
N ASP A 149 1.17 2.59 7.31
CA ASP A 149 0.02 2.46 6.42
C ASP A 149 -1.22 3.07 7.10
N ILE A 150 -1.60 4.30 6.73
CA ILE A 150 -2.86 4.92 7.16
C ILE A 150 -3.87 4.81 6.01
N ASP A 151 -4.71 3.80 6.12
CA ASP A 151 -5.82 3.58 5.23
C ASP A 151 -7.01 4.47 5.63
N LEU A 152 -7.48 5.33 4.72
CA LEU A 152 -8.70 6.12 4.90
C LEU A 152 -9.87 5.47 4.15
N ASP A 153 -10.93 5.12 4.89
CA ASP A 153 -12.21 4.72 4.35
C ASP A 153 -13.06 5.98 4.10
N ILE A 154 -13.29 6.29 2.83
CA ILE A 154 -14.10 7.43 2.39
C ILE A 154 -15.40 6.89 1.77
N GLU A 155 -16.52 7.57 2.05
CA GLU A 155 -17.81 7.26 1.45
C GLU A 155 -17.73 7.06 -0.07
N SER A 156 -18.26 5.94 -0.57
CA SER A 156 -18.10 5.52 -1.96
C SER A 156 -18.66 6.51 -2.97
N GLY A 157 -19.82 7.12 -2.68
CA GLY A 157 -20.50 8.05 -3.58
C GLY A 157 -19.77 9.39 -3.76
N ARG A 158 -18.96 9.78 -2.77
CA ARG A 158 -18.28 11.08 -2.71
C ARG A 158 -16.75 10.97 -2.70
N ARG A 159 -16.21 9.76 -2.83
CA ARG A 159 -14.76 9.50 -2.89
C ARG A 159 -14.05 10.30 -3.98
N GLU A 160 -14.72 10.54 -5.11
CA GLU A 160 -14.15 11.30 -6.21
C GLU A 160 -13.81 12.76 -5.81
N GLU A 161 -14.60 13.38 -4.92
CA GLU A 161 -14.33 14.73 -4.43
C GLU A 161 -13.00 14.80 -3.67
N ALA A 162 -12.73 13.80 -2.81
CA ALA A 162 -11.46 13.69 -2.10
C ALA A 162 -10.27 13.43 -3.05
N ILE A 163 -10.48 12.64 -4.10
CA ILE A 163 -9.46 12.42 -5.14
C ILE A 163 -9.14 13.73 -5.87
N GLN A 164 -10.17 14.49 -6.27
CA GLN A 164 -9.98 15.78 -6.92
C GLN A 164 -9.35 16.81 -5.98
N TYR A 165 -9.66 16.79 -4.69
CA TYR A 165 -8.98 17.59 -3.69
C TYR A 165 -7.47 17.32 -3.67
N VAL A 166 -7.07 16.04 -3.59
CA VAL A 166 -5.65 15.65 -3.60
C VAL A 166 -4.98 16.11 -4.90
N TYR A 167 -5.64 15.94 -6.06
CA TYR A 167 -5.11 16.43 -7.32
C TYR A 167 -4.96 17.95 -7.39
N GLY A 168 -5.94 18.70 -6.88
CA GLY A 168 -5.87 20.15 -6.83
C GLY A 168 -4.81 20.65 -5.85
N ARG A 169 -4.62 19.94 -4.73
CA ARG A 169 -3.71 20.31 -3.65
C ARG A 169 -2.24 20.07 -3.98
N TYR A 170 -1.93 18.91 -4.55
CA TYR A 170 -0.56 18.45 -4.79
C TYR A 170 -0.18 18.41 -6.27
N GLY A 171 -1.15 18.60 -7.17
CA GLY A 171 -0.93 18.58 -8.62
C GLY A 171 -0.92 17.17 -9.21
N ARG A 172 -1.23 17.08 -10.51
CA ARG A 172 -1.27 15.81 -11.26
C ARG A 172 0.11 15.17 -11.51
N GLY A 173 1.19 15.93 -11.34
CA GLY A 173 2.57 15.41 -11.42
C GLY A 173 3.02 14.67 -10.17
N CYS A 174 2.36 14.90 -9.03
CA CYS A 174 2.74 14.35 -7.72
C CYS A 174 1.69 13.40 -7.13
N ALA A 175 0.56 13.19 -7.83
CA ALA A 175 -0.50 12.29 -7.42
C ALA A 175 -0.95 11.43 -8.62
N ALA A 176 -1.26 10.16 -8.37
CA ALA A 176 -1.74 9.23 -9.38
C ALA A 176 -2.65 8.17 -8.76
N GLN A 177 -3.54 7.59 -9.56
CA GLN A 177 -4.28 6.40 -9.15
C GLN A 177 -3.42 5.15 -9.36
N VAL A 178 -3.50 4.21 -8.43
CA VAL A 178 -2.87 2.90 -8.56
C VAL A 178 -3.84 1.95 -9.24
N ALA A 179 -3.43 1.39 -10.37
CA ALA A 179 -4.24 0.42 -11.10
C ALA A 179 -4.15 -0.96 -10.46
N ASN A 180 -5.29 -1.64 -10.35
CA ASN A 180 -5.31 -3.06 -9.98
C ASN A 180 -5.11 -3.93 -11.23
N MET A 181 -4.18 -4.88 -11.18
CA MET A 181 -3.97 -5.83 -12.28
C MET A 181 -4.86 -7.06 -12.08
N ILE A 182 -5.88 -7.20 -12.92
CA ILE A 182 -6.77 -8.36 -12.91
C ILE A 182 -6.11 -9.50 -13.69
N THR A 183 -5.80 -10.60 -13.01
CA THR A 183 -5.25 -11.82 -13.63
C THR A 183 -6.29 -12.93 -13.71
N TYR A 184 -6.06 -13.88 -14.60
CA TYR A 184 -6.91 -15.06 -14.74
C TYR A 184 -6.94 -15.88 -13.44
N ARG A 185 -8.12 -15.95 -12.82
CA ARG A 185 -8.39 -16.94 -11.77
C ARG A 185 -8.68 -18.30 -12.43
N PRO A 186 -8.36 -19.44 -11.79
CA PRO A 186 -8.49 -20.77 -12.39
C PRO A 186 -9.85 -21.06 -13.05
N ARG A 187 -10.95 -20.66 -12.40
CA ARG A 187 -12.31 -20.85 -12.94
C ARG A 187 -12.57 -20.03 -14.21
N SER A 188 -12.10 -18.78 -14.25
CA SER A 188 -12.23 -17.92 -15.42
C SER A 188 -11.37 -18.45 -16.57
N ALA A 189 -10.15 -18.92 -16.27
CA ALA A 189 -9.26 -19.49 -17.28
C ALA A 189 -9.88 -20.73 -17.95
N VAL A 190 -10.47 -21.63 -17.18
CA VAL A 190 -11.12 -22.84 -17.72
C VAL A 190 -12.39 -22.50 -18.52
N ARG A 191 -13.21 -21.56 -18.04
CA ARG A 191 -14.39 -21.11 -18.80
C ARG A 191 -13.99 -20.51 -20.15
N ASP A 192 -13.04 -19.58 -20.14
CA ASP A 192 -12.60 -18.89 -21.37
C ASP A 192 -11.96 -19.86 -22.36
N MET A 193 -11.18 -20.83 -21.87
CA MET A 193 -10.58 -21.84 -22.74
C MET A 193 -11.60 -22.83 -23.29
N ALA A 194 -12.56 -23.25 -22.48
CA ALA A 194 -13.65 -24.09 -22.94
C ALA A 194 -14.51 -23.39 -24.00
N LYS A 195 -14.75 -22.08 -23.84
CA LYS A 195 -15.41 -21.26 -24.86
C LYS A 195 -14.59 -21.19 -26.14
N ALA A 196 -13.29 -20.91 -26.06
CA ALA A 196 -12.40 -20.81 -27.22
C ALA A 196 -12.29 -22.13 -28.01
N LEU A 197 -12.40 -23.27 -27.32
CA LEU A 197 -12.42 -24.61 -27.92
C LEU A 197 -13.81 -25.03 -28.44
N GLY A 198 -14.83 -24.17 -28.34
CA GLY A 198 -16.16 -24.42 -28.90
C GLY A 198 -17.10 -25.23 -28.00
N PHE A 199 -16.82 -25.38 -26.71
CA PHE A 199 -17.69 -26.10 -25.79
C PHE A 199 -18.91 -25.26 -25.37
N SER A 200 -20.02 -25.94 -25.08
CA SER A 200 -21.26 -25.28 -24.67
C SER A 200 -21.16 -24.63 -23.29
N PRO A 201 -21.98 -23.61 -22.98
CA PRO A 201 -22.02 -22.98 -21.65
C PRO A 201 -22.23 -23.97 -20.50
N GLY A 202 -23.02 -25.04 -20.71
CA GLY A 202 -23.22 -26.09 -19.71
C GLY A 202 -21.94 -26.86 -19.37
N GLN A 203 -21.13 -27.18 -20.37
CA GLN A 203 -19.83 -27.84 -20.19
C GLN A 203 -18.81 -26.90 -19.52
N GLN A 204 -18.76 -25.64 -19.96
CA GLN A 204 -17.92 -24.60 -19.35
C GLN A 204 -18.20 -24.49 -17.84
N ASP A 205 -19.48 -24.44 -17.47
CA ASP A 205 -19.93 -24.31 -16.10
C ASP A 205 -19.59 -25.55 -15.27
N ALA A 206 -19.85 -26.75 -15.80
CA ALA A 206 -19.55 -28.00 -15.15
C ALA A 206 -18.06 -28.12 -14.80
N TRP A 207 -17.17 -27.85 -15.76
CA TRP A 207 -15.73 -27.89 -15.53
C TRP A 207 -15.24 -26.82 -14.57
N SER A 208 -15.76 -25.59 -14.67
CA SER A 208 -15.35 -24.51 -13.77
C SER A 208 -15.73 -24.78 -12.31
N LYS A 209 -16.84 -25.50 -12.06
CA LYS A 209 -17.30 -25.86 -10.72
C LYS A 209 -16.44 -26.94 -10.07
N GLN A 210 -15.82 -27.81 -10.86
CA GLN A 210 -14.91 -28.87 -10.38
C GLN A 210 -13.57 -28.31 -9.88
N ILE A 211 -13.25 -27.04 -10.18
CA ILE A 211 -12.05 -26.38 -9.66
C ILE A 211 -12.37 -25.81 -8.28
N GLU A 212 -11.91 -26.51 -7.24
CA GLU A 212 -11.96 -26.03 -5.86
C GLU A 212 -11.01 -24.85 -5.61
N ARG A 213 -11.38 -23.99 -4.66
CA ARG A 213 -10.67 -22.73 -4.36
C ARG A 213 -9.35 -22.92 -3.61
N ARG A 214 -9.01 -24.13 -3.17
CA ARG A 214 -7.80 -24.46 -2.41
C ARG A 214 -7.29 -25.80 -2.93
N HIS A 215 -6.00 -25.87 -3.24
CA HIS A 215 -5.27 -27.01 -3.82
C HIS A 215 -5.26 -27.06 -5.36
N GLY A 216 -4.04 -27.09 -5.90
CA GLY A 216 -3.77 -27.19 -7.33
C GLY A 216 -4.42 -28.43 -7.94
N PHE A 217 -4.63 -28.36 -9.25
CA PHE A 217 -5.22 -29.39 -10.09
C PHE A 217 -4.92 -30.81 -9.59
N ALA A 218 -5.91 -31.48 -9.02
CA ALA A 218 -5.96 -32.93 -9.04
C ALA A 218 -6.29 -33.33 -10.47
N VAL A 219 -5.26 -33.45 -11.31
CA VAL A 219 -5.38 -34.16 -12.59
C VAL A 219 -5.77 -35.59 -12.22
N GLY A 220 -6.93 -36.03 -12.70
CA GLY A 220 -7.40 -37.39 -12.54
C GLY A 220 -6.30 -38.39 -12.87
N SER A 221 -6.14 -39.38 -11.99
CA SER A 221 -5.19 -40.47 -12.09
C SER A 221 -5.18 -41.09 -13.49
N THR A 222 -4.15 -40.79 -14.28
CA THR A 222 -3.70 -41.67 -15.35
C THR A 222 -2.61 -42.56 -14.73
N PRO A 223 -2.72 -43.91 -14.78
CA PRO A 223 -1.69 -44.77 -14.20
C PRO A 223 -0.44 -44.72 -15.07
N GLY A 224 0.63 -44.13 -14.53
CA GLY A 224 1.98 -44.24 -15.09
C GLY A 224 2.58 -42.92 -15.56
N ALA A 225 3.17 -42.15 -14.64
CA ALA A 225 4.29 -41.27 -14.99
C ALA A 225 5.12 -40.90 -13.74
N CYS A 226 6.43 -41.01 -13.92
CA CYS A 226 7.53 -40.88 -12.97
C CYS A 226 7.41 -39.77 -11.89
N ARG A 227 7.66 -40.15 -10.64
CA ARG A 227 7.88 -39.24 -9.50
C ARG A 227 9.30 -38.66 -9.59
N HIS A 228 9.47 -37.45 -10.12
CA HIS A 228 10.64 -36.62 -9.81
C HIS A 228 10.18 -35.30 -9.19
N ARG A 229 10.47 -35.19 -7.89
CA ARG A 229 10.09 -34.09 -7.02
C ARG A 229 11.15 -33.01 -7.17
N CYS A 230 10.91 -31.98 -7.98
CA CYS A 230 11.77 -30.80 -8.04
C CYS A 230 11.40 -29.87 -6.88
N SER A 231 12.12 -29.99 -5.78
CA SER A 231 12.03 -29.10 -4.62
C SER A 231 12.85 -27.83 -4.86
N ARG A 232 12.25 -26.74 -5.34
CA ARG A 232 12.97 -25.44 -5.28
C ARG A 232 12.19 -24.13 -5.31
N TRP A 233 10.87 -24.09 -5.06
CA TRP A 233 10.17 -22.81 -4.93
C TRP A 233 9.18 -22.84 -3.76
N PRO A 234 9.37 -22.02 -2.70
CA PRO A 234 8.38 -21.87 -1.65
C PRO A 234 7.14 -21.12 -2.17
N ALA A 235 5.97 -21.68 -1.92
CA ALA A 235 4.66 -21.25 -2.42
C ALA A 235 4.07 -20.00 -1.74
N ASN A 236 4.88 -19.16 -1.10
CA ASN A 236 4.41 -18.02 -0.32
C ASN A 236 5.12 -16.73 -0.76
N CYS A 237 4.69 -16.16 -1.89
CA CYS A 237 4.99 -14.77 -2.27
C CYS A 237 3.67 -14.05 -2.56
N TRP A 238 2.86 -13.89 -1.52
CA TRP A 238 1.86 -12.83 -1.44
C TRP A 238 2.39 -11.81 -0.46
N ALA A 239 3.21 -10.89 -0.97
CA ALA A 239 3.61 -9.71 -0.25
C ALA A 239 3.03 -8.51 -1.01
N SER A 240 1.83 -8.09 -0.60
CA SER A 240 1.41 -6.71 -0.77
C SER A 240 2.35 -5.88 0.12
N ARG A 241 3.50 -5.48 -0.41
CA ARG A 241 4.39 -4.51 0.24
C ARG A 241 4.23 -3.21 -0.52
N ALA A 242 3.65 -2.22 0.15
CA ALA A 242 3.89 -0.83 -0.18
C ALA A 242 5.41 -0.62 -0.22
N ILE A 243 5.88 -0.21 -1.37
CA ILE A 243 7.28 -0.04 -1.74
C ILE A 243 7.71 1.31 -1.18
N TRP A 244 8.40 1.33 -0.03
CA TRP A 244 9.18 2.49 0.42
C TRP A 244 10.32 2.00 1.30
N ALA A 245 11.53 1.93 0.76
CA ALA A 245 12.75 1.66 1.50
C ALA A 245 13.74 2.78 1.19
N SER A 246 14.23 3.43 2.26
CA SER A 246 15.11 4.59 2.24
C SER A 246 16.58 4.18 2.38
N THR A 247 17.47 4.80 1.61
CA THR A 247 18.89 4.97 1.94
C THR A 247 19.42 6.28 1.34
N PRO A 248 20.44 6.93 1.94
CA PRO A 248 20.86 8.28 1.59
C PRO A 248 22.07 8.30 0.65
N ALA A 249 22.05 9.16 -0.37
CA ALA A 249 23.21 9.81 -0.98
C ALA A 249 22.67 10.85 -1.99
N ALA A 250 22.84 12.16 -1.76
CA ALA A 250 24.03 12.91 -2.17
C ALA A 250 24.46 12.56 -3.61
N TRP A 251 23.88 13.26 -4.59
CA TRP A 251 24.51 14.12 -5.61
C TRP A 251 23.43 14.52 -6.63
#